data_AF-A0A4P5QNQ4-F1
#
_entry.id   AF-A0A4P5QNQ4-F1
#
_cell.length_a   1.000
_cell.length_b   1.000
_cell.length_c   1.000
_cell.angle_alpha   90.00
_cell.angle_beta   90.00
_cell.angle_gamma   90.00
#
_symmetry.space_group_name_H-M   'P 1'
#
loop_
_entity.id
_entity.type
_entity.pdbx_description
1 polymer ?
#
loop_
_entity_poly.entity_id
_entity_poly.type
_entity_poly.pdbx_seq_one_letter_code
_entity_poly.pdbx_strand_id
1 'polypeptide(L)'
;MDTGDPETFPGGVCRNNRGAPASCALAAIAAFRLHRAVANSALHLDLDGAWSRDAVGGAEYLDARAWGPRLRFSAPRAEMEKFYDEVQPRLAPFTLYGSGEFHHLSALWLRQFREPLVLVSFDNHPDWDVRPPHWGCGGWVNRALELPHVRSATVWGCGNFEFNWPHRWFANHRALGNGTLAVRVWRERMSARVRERWPVISRDGWRVQFAEFAAKLCGKNVYVTIDTDCLRLGDAVTNWEQGLFTAEDIADALKILRTGGAEIVGGDVCGAWSQPEYARWKQKFAASFDRPKLPPIDPAKAREINARSLAILWPALTGA
;
A
#
# COMPACT_ATOMS: atom_id res chain seq x y z
N MET A 1 14.00 59.91 49.92
CA MET A 1 15.24 60.72 49.81
C MET A 1 16.33 59.79 50.31
N ASP A 2 16.92 58.99 49.42
CA ASP A 2 18.13 59.35 48.65
C ASP A 2 19.32 59.44 49.62
N THR A 3 20.46 58.79 49.51
CA THR A 3 21.19 58.01 48.50
C THR A 3 22.29 57.29 49.31
N GLY A 4 22.70 56.06 49.04
CA GLY A 4 23.72 55.77 48.03
C GLY A 4 24.60 54.60 48.49
N ASP A 5 24.90 53.72 47.54
CA ASP A 5 25.99 52.73 47.53
C ASP A 5 27.32 53.46 47.20
N PRO A 6 28.55 52.91 47.43
CA PRO A 6 28.94 51.63 46.82
C PRO A 6 30.05 50.77 47.50
N GLU A 7 30.19 49.55 46.94
CA GLU A 7 31.41 48.76 46.70
C GLU A 7 32.15 48.02 47.85
N THR A 8 32.09 46.67 47.87
CA THR A 8 33.15 45.73 47.39
C THR A 8 33.01 44.29 47.93
N PHE A 9 33.41 43.32 47.08
CA PHE A 9 33.40 41.85 47.17
C PHE A 9 34.35 41.24 48.24
N PRO A 10 34.18 39.98 48.72
CA PRO A 10 34.49 38.73 47.99
C PRO A 10 33.38 37.65 48.17
N GLY A 11 33.20 36.61 47.36
CA GLY A 11 34.06 35.83 46.47
C GLY A 11 33.69 34.36 46.69
N GLY A 12 33.01 33.72 45.73
CA GLY A 12 32.55 32.33 45.88
C GLY A 12 31.77 31.82 44.67
N VAL A 13 32.47 31.58 43.56
CA VAL A 13 31.91 30.95 42.35
C VAL A 13 32.33 29.48 42.32
N CYS A 14 31.36 28.59 42.53
CA CYS A 14 31.41 27.24 41.98
C CYS A 14 30.81 27.29 40.57
N ARG A 15 31.62 27.09 39.52
CA ARG A 15 31.11 26.56 38.24
C ARG A 15 32.23 25.92 37.41
N ASN A 16 32.05 24.61 37.23
CA ASN A 16 32.88 23.69 36.51
C ASN A 16 32.80 23.86 34.98
N ASN A 17 33.98 23.73 34.37
CA ASN A 17 34.34 23.06 33.13
C ASN A 17 33.50 23.19 31.85
N ARG A 18 34.19 23.70 30.82
CA ARG A 18 33.87 23.62 29.40
C ARG A 18 34.09 22.20 28.88
N GLY A 19 33.10 21.69 28.16
CA GLY A 19 33.18 20.46 27.37
C GLY A 19 31.86 20.28 26.64
N ALA A 20 31.71 20.87 25.46
CA ALA A 20 30.55 20.60 24.61
C ALA A 20 30.68 19.17 24.05
N PRO A 21 29.71 18.26 24.28
CA PRO A 21 29.86 16.88 23.87
C PRO A 21 29.54 16.72 22.38
N ALA A 22 30.22 15.76 21.74
CA ALA A 22 29.98 15.25 20.39
C ALA A 22 28.52 14.82 20.10
N SER A 23 27.67 14.80 21.14
CA SER A 23 26.22 14.60 21.10
C SER A 23 25.48 15.63 20.22
N CYS A 24 25.87 16.91 20.22
CA CYS A 24 25.16 17.93 19.43
C CYS A 24 25.39 17.75 17.91
N ALA A 25 26.56 17.27 17.49
CA ALA A 25 26.84 17.00 16.08
C ALA A 25 26.09 15.75 15.58
N LEU A 26 25.99 14.70 16.40
CA LEU A 26 25.19 13.50 16.10
C LEU A 26 23.69 13.80 16.08
N ALA A 27 23.20 14.64 17.00
CA ALA A 27 21.81 15.09 17.01
C ALA A 27 21.49 16.00 15.81
N ALA A 28 22.42 16.85 15.39
CA ALA A 28 22.27 17.67 14.18
C ALA A 28 22.33 16.83 12.91
N ILE A 29 23.17 15.79 12.82
CA ILE A 29 23.20 14.84 11.69
C ILE A 29 21.94 13.96 11.66
N ALA A 30 21.44 13.53 12.82
CA ALA A 30 20.18 12.81 12.94
C ALA A 30 19.00 13.70 12.57
N ALA A 31 18.97 14.96 13.01
CA ALA A 31 17.97 15.95 12.64
C ALA A 31 18.06 16.34 11.17
N PHE A 32 19.26 16.40 10.57
CA PHE A 32 19.45 16.65 9.14
C PHE A 32 19.05 15.45 8.28
N ARG A 33 19.27 14.21 8.76
CA ARG A 33 18.72 12.98 8.16
C ARG A 33 17.19 12.91 8.30
N LEU A 34 16.64 13.35 9.44
CA LEU A 34 15.20 13.45 9.66
C LEU A 34 14.57 14.54 8.76
N HIS A 35 15.20 15.70 8.61
CA HIS A 35 14.74 16.77 7.72
C HIS A 35 14.80 16.37 6.24
N ARG A 36 15.79 15.55 5.84
CA ARG A 36 15.84 14.99 4.48
C ARG A 36 14.85 13.84 4.28
N ALA A 37 14.51 13.09 5.34
CA ALA A 37 13.47 12.06 5.33
C ALA A 37 12.05 12.64 5.23
N VAL A 38 11.84 13.89 5.65
CA VAL A 38 10.56 14.60 5.49
C VAL A 38 10.38 15.15 4.07
N ALA A 39 11.46 15.32 3.30
CA ALA A 39 11.40 15.96 1.98
C ALA A 39 10.99 15.02 0.82
N ASN A 40 10.91 13.70 1.02
CA ASN A 40 10.44 12.74 0.02
C ASN A 40 9.94 11.44 0.70
N SER A 41 8.89 11.55 1.52
CA SER A 41 8.24 10.37 2.10
C SER A 41 7.31 9.64 1.10
N ALA A 42 7.08 10.24 -0.06
CA ALA A 42 6.12 9.78 -1.05
C ALA A 42 6.66 9.85 -2.49
N LEU A 43 6.30 8.84 -3.29
CA LEU A 43 6.56 8.77 -4.73
C LEU A 43 5.22 8.64 -5.48
N HIS A 44 5.00 9.44 -6.50
CA HIS A 44 3.99 9.21 -7.53
C HIS A 44 4.68 8.68 -8.78
N LEU A 45 4.51 7.39 -9.05
CA LEU A 45 5.05 6.69 -10.19
C LEU A 45 3.97 6.50 -11.28
N ASP A 46 4.03 7.32 -12.33
CA ASP A 46 3.06 7.29 -13.42
C ASP A 46 3.45 6.22 -14.46
N LEU A 47 2.66 5.16 -14.55
CA LEU A 47 2.87 4.03 -15.46
C LEU A 47 1.93 4.05 -16.68
N ASP A 48 0.80 4.75 -16.59
CA ASP A 48 -0.29 4.63 -17.57
C ASP A 48 -1.25 5.84 -17.61
N GLY A 49 -0.95 6.92 -16.89
CA GLY A 49 -1.82 8.09 -16.79
C GLY A 49 -3.12 7.87 -16.03
N ALA A 50 -3.22 6.83 -15.18
CA ALA A 50 -4.39 6.59 -14.33
C ALA A 50 -4.65 7.75 -13.35
N TRP A 51 -3.57 8.37 -12.86
CA TRP A 51 -3.59 9.44 -11.87
C TRP A 51 -3.09 10.75 -12.49
N SER A 52 -3.63 11.89 -12.08
CA SER A 52 -3.11 13.19 -12.53
C SER A 52 -1.72 13.44 -11.91
N ARG A 53 -0.86 14.18 -12.61
CA ARG A 53 0.51 14.47 -12.15
C ARG A 53 0.56 15.03 -10.72
N ASP A 54 -0.42 15.85 -10.38
CA ASP A 54 -0.62 16.56 -9.11
C ASP A 54 -1.54 15.82 -8.12
N ALA A 55 -1.89 14.56 -8.39
CA ALA A 55 -2.86 13.78 -7.60
C ALA A 55 -2.51 13.71 -6.10
N VAL A 56 -1.21 13.76 -5.78
CA VAL A 56 -0.70 13.74 -4.40
C VAL A 56 0.31 14.87 -4.19
N GLY A 57 -0.07 15.87 -3.39
CA GLY A 57 0.78 17.00 -3.08
C GLY A 57 2.03 16.59 -2.30
N GLY A 58 3.19 17.13 -2.69
CA GLY A 58 4.47 16.89 -1.99
C GLY A 58 5.17 15.58 -2.30
N ALA A 59 4.58 14.70 -3.11
CA ALA A 59 5.26 13.49 -3.60
C ALA A 59 6.20 13.81 -4.77
N GLU A 60 7.31 13.09 -4.87
CA GLU A 60 8.14 13.11 -6.09
C GLU A 60 7.33 12.51 -7.26
N TYR A 61 7.26 13.20 -8.39
CA TYR A 61 6.65 12.64 -9.60
C TYR A 61 7.69 11.98 -10.51
N LEU A 62 7.43 10.72 -10.88
CA LEU A 62 8.19 9.96 -11.86
C LEU A 62 7.31 9.56 -13.04
N ASP A 63 7.62 10.08 -14.22
CA ASP A 63 7.07 9.54 -15.48
C ASP A 63 7.78 8.23 -15.86
N ALA A 64 7.09 7.11 -15.69
CA ALA A 64 7.53 5.78 -16.07
C ALA A 64 6.60 5.14 -17.12
N ARG A 65 5.85 5.94 -17.89
CA ARG A 65 4.85 5.43 -18.84
C ARG A 65 5.43 4.56 -19.96
N ALA A 66 6.73 4.74 -20.27
CA ALA A 66 7.45 3.85 -21.18
C ALA A 66 7.55 2.40 -20.66
N TRP A 67 7.46 2.19 -19.34
CA TRP A 67 7.42 0.87 -18.71
C TRP A 67 6.01 0.27 -18.65
N GLY A 68 4.97 1.11 -18.65
CA GLY A 68 3.56 0.70 -18.52
C GLY A 68 3.20 -0.52 -19.35
N PRO A 69 3.22 -0.44 -20.69
CA PRO A 69 2.87 -1.58 -21.54
C PRO A 69 3.73 -2.83 -21.31
N ARG A 70 4.97 -2.67 -20.85
CA ARG A 70 5.93 -3.76 -20.62
C ARG A 70 5.72 -4.47 -19.28
N LEU A 71 5.05 -3.84 -18.33
CA LEU A 71 4.81 -4.38 -16.99
C LEU A 71 3.34 -4.73 -16.73
N ARG A 72 2.40 -4.07 -17.43
CA ARG A 72 0.96 -4.18 -17.19
C ARG A 72 0.46 -5.61 -17.12
N PHE A 73 -0.31 -5.96 -16.10
CA PHE A 73 -0.90 -7.28 -15.85
C PHE A 73 0.11 -8.39 -15.52
N SER A 74 1.19 -8.54 -16.29
CA SER A 74 2.29 -9.47 -16.03
C SER A 74 3.54 -9.14 -16.83
N ALA A 75 4.71 -9.58 -16.33
CA ALA A 75 5.99 -9.46 -17.03
C ALA A 75 7.00 -10.59 -16.76
N PRO A 76 7.98 -10.83 -17.65
CA PRO A 76 9.12 -11.69 -17.37
C PRO A 76 9.98 -11.12 -16.24
N ARG A 77 10.61 -12.00 -15.46
CA ARG A 77 11.53 -11.62 -14.38
C ARG A 77 12.58 -10.61 -14.82
N ALA A 78 13.24 -10.83 -15.96
CA ALA A 78 14.29 -9.91 -16.43
C ALA A 78 13.79 -8.47 -16.65
N GLU A 79 12.54 -8.30 -17.09
CA GLU A 79 11.94 -6.97 -17.25
C GLU A 79 11.60 -6.34 -15.90
N MET A 80 11.08 -7.13 -14.97
CA MET A 80 10.80 -6.70 -13.61
C MET A 80 12.05 -6.24 -12.87
N GLU A 81 13.14 -7.01 -12.96
CA GLU A 81 14.41 -6.65 -12.30
C GLU A 81 15.03 -5.41 -12.95
N LYS A 82 15.03 -5.30 -14.30
CA LYS A 82 15.53 -4.10 -14.98
C LYS A 82 14.74 -2.85 -14.58
N PHE A 83 13.42 -2.95 -14.51
CA PHE A 83 12.57 -1.87 -14.03
C PHE A 83 12.88 -1.52 -12.57
N TYR A 84 12.96 -2.52 -11.69
CA TYR A 84 13.26 -2.32 -10.28
C TYR A 84 14.61 -1.62 -10.08
N ASP A 85 15.64 -2.02 -10.82
CA ASP A 85 16.97 -1.41 -10.75
C ASP A 85 16.96 0.09 -11.10
N GLU A 86 16.09 0.50 -12.01
CA GLU A 86 15.91 1.88 -12.44
C GLU A 86 15.17 2.73 -11.39
N VAL A 87 14.14 2.18 -10.75
CA VAL A 87 13.29 2.93 -9.82
C VAL A 87 13.74 2.85 -8.35
N GLN A 88 14.44 1.78 -7.95
CA GLN A 88 14.86 1.55 -6.56
C GLN A 88 15.54 2.74 -5.87
N PRO A 89 16.40 3.56 -6.53
CA PRO A 89 17.08 4.66 -5.85
C PRO A 89 16.16 5.80 -5.42
N ARG A 90 14.92 5.80 -5.93
CA ARG A 90 13.93 6.87 -5.74
C ARG A 90 12.65 6.38 -5.07
N LEU A 91 12.63 5.10 -4.67
CA LEU A 91 11.51 4.57 -3.91
C LEU A 91 11.38 5.34 -2.60
N ALA A 92 10.13 5.60 -2.26
CA ALA A 92 9.74 6.17 -1.00
C ALA A 92 8.90 5.14 -0.23
N PRO A 93 8.75 5.30 1.10
CA PRO A 93 7.91 4.42 1.90
C PRO A 93 6.46 4.36 1.41
N PHE A 94 5.95 5.46 0.83
CA PHE A 94 4.60 5.55 0.28
C PHE A 94 4.61 5.76 -1.24
N THR A 95 3.85 4.96 -1.99
CA THR A 95 3.85 5.02 -3.47
C THR A 95 2.43 5.08 -4.04
N LEU A 96 2.13 6.10 -4.83
CA LEU A 96 0.95 6.14 -5.72
C LEU A 96 1.38 5.69 -7.12
N TYR A 97 0.65 4.78 -7.74
CA TYR A 97 1.03 4.26 -9.05
C TYR A 97 -0.13 3.60 -9.79
N GLY A 98 -0.21 3.85 -11.09
CA GLY A 98 -0.95 3.06 -12.09
C GLY A 98 -2.40 2.59 -11.83
N SER A 99 -2.92 1.85 -12.80
CA SER A 99 -4.11 1.01 -12.66
C SER A 99 -3.84 -0.29 -11.85
N GLY A 100 -4.90 -1.02 -11.50
CA GLY A 100 -4.82 -2.25 -10.69
C GLY A 100 -4.08 -3.39 -11.40
N GLU A 101 -3.91 -3.27 -12.72
CA GLU A 101 -3.03 -4.19 -13.46
C GLU A 101 -1.54 -3.99 -13.17
N PHE A 102 -1.18 -3.03 -12.32
CA PHE A 102 0.17 -2.89 -11.79
C PHE A 102 0.30 -3.34 -10.34
N HIS A 103 -0.76 -3.81 -9.68
CA HIS A 103 -0.73 -4.15 -8.24
C HIS A 103 0.38 -5.15 -7.88
N HIS A 104 0.76 -6.01 -8.82
CA HIS A 104 1.91 -6.91 -8.66
C HIS A 104 3.26 -6.23 -8.38
N LEU A 105 3.39 -4.93 -8.62
CA LEU A 105 4.56 -4.14 -8.27
C LEU A 105 4.67 -3.87 -6.75
N SER A 106 3.61 -4.03 -5.96
CA SER A 106 3.67 -3.98 -4.49
C SER A 106 4.73 -4.92 -3.91
N ALA A 107 4.90 -6.10 -4.50
CA ALA A 107 5.97 -7.03 -4.10
C ALA A 107 7.39 -6.49 -4.36
N LEU A 108 7.57 -5.57 -5.31
CA LEU A 108 8.84 -4.86 -5.51
C LEU A 108 9.04 -3.74 -4.48
N TRP A 109 7.99 -2.97 -4.17
CA TRP A 109 8.06 -1.90 -3.17
C TRP A 109 8.48 -2.44 -1.81
N LEU A 110 8.01 -3.63 -1.45
CA LEU A 110 8.35 -4.31 -0.20
C LEU A 110 9.84 -4.65 -0.05
N ARG A 111 10.61 -4.73 -1.14
CA ARG A 111 12.05 -5.06 -1.10
C ARG A 111 12.90 -3.97 -0.44
N GLN A 112 12.41 -2.73 -0.37
CA GLN A 112 13.16 -1.62 0.25
C GLN A 112 13.20 -1.73 1.79
N PHE A 113 12.28 -2.50 2.37
CA PHE A 113 12.19 -2.70 3.81
C PHE A 113 13.10 -3.85 4.27
N ARG A 114 13.63 -3.72 5.48
CA ARG A 114 14.54 -4.73 6.09
C ARG A 114 13.99 -5.31 7.38
N GLU A 115 13.24 -4.50 8.13
CA GLU A 115 12.64 -4.92 9.38
C GLU A 115 11.43 -5.82 9.15
N PRO A 116 11.18 -6.80 10.05
CA PRO A 116 10.00 -7.64 9.98
C PRO A 116 8.71 -6.83 9.91
N LEU A 117 7.80 -7.18 9.00
CA LEU A 117 6.51 -6.50 8.84
C LEU A 117 5.37 -7.46 8.53
N VAL A 118 4.14 -6.97 8.73
CA VAL A 118 2.90 -7.62 8.28
C VAL A 118 2.33 -6.84 7.10
N LEU A 119 1.99 -7.53 6.02
CA LEU A 119 1.32 -6.96 4.86
C LEU A 119 -0.20 -6.97 5.08
N VAL A 120 -0.84 -5.80 4.99
CA VAL A 120 -2.29 -5.64 4.99
C VAL A 120 -2.71 -5.13 3.61
N SER A 121 -3.45 -5.95 2.87
CA SER A 121 -3.98 -5.59 1.55
C SER A 121 -5.47 -5.30 1.65
N PHE A 122 -5.91 -4.20 1.06
CA PHE A 122 -7.31 -3.93 0.75
C PHE A 122 -7.51 -4.10 -0.75
N ASP A 123 -8.28 -5.13 -1.09
CA ASP A 123 -8.35 -5.64 -2.46
C ASP A 123 -9.66 -6.45 -2.61
N ASN A 124 -10.34 -6.31 -3.75
CA ASN A 124 -11.47 -7.17 -4.07
C ASN A 124 -11.01 -8.58 -4.52
N HIS A 125 -9.74 -8.72 -4.91
CA HIS A 125 -9.06 -9.93 -5.33
C HIS A 125 -8.10 -10.48 -4.26
N PRO A 126 -7.92 -11.81 -4.17
CA PRO A 126 -7.01 -12.40 -3.19
C PRO A 126 -5.55 -12.47 -3.67
N ASP A 127 -5.30 -12.31 -4.97
CA ASP A 127 -3.98 -12.31 -5.63
C ASP A 127 -3.01 -13.43 -5.20
N TRP A 128 -3.59 -14.60 -4.98
CA TRP A 128 -2.94 -15.78 -4.40
C TRP A 128 -2.58 -16.88 -5.40
N ASP A 129 -2.84 -16.68 -6.71
CA ASP A 129 -2.69 -17.71 -7.74
C ASP A 129 -1.23 -18.15 -7.84
N VAL A 130 -1.00 -19.46 -7.75
CA VAL A 130 0.34 -20.07 -7.79
C VAL A 130 0.81 -20.40 -9.20
N ARG A 131 -0.06 -20.28 -10.20
CA ARG A 131 0.26 -20.59 -11.60
C ARG A 131 1.11 -19.50 -12.26
N PRO A 132 1.80 -19.82 -13.36
CA PRO A 132 2.44 -18.81 -14.18
C PRO A 132 1.44 -17.78 -14.74
N PRO A 133 1.89 -16.54 -15.01
CA PRO A 133 3.26 -16.05 -14.91
C PRO A 133 3.69 -15.75 -13.47
N HIS A 134 4.99 -15.92 -13.17
CA HIS A 134 5.54 -15.65 -11.83
C HIS A 134 5.31 -14.20 -11.37
N TRP A 135 5.43 -13.24 -12.28
CA TRP A 135 5.10 -11.84 -12.03
C TRP A 135 3.84 -11.49 -12.78
N GLY A 136 2.71 -11.45 -12.08
CA GLY A 136 1.43 -10.99 -12.58
C GLY A 136 0.47 -10.67 -11.42
N CYS A 137 -0.58 -9.90 -11.70
CA CYS A 137 -1.53 -9.41 -10.68
C CYS A 137 -2.11 -10.54 -9.85
N GLY A 138 -2.76 -11.53 -10.47
CA GLY A 138 -3.46 -12.58 -9.72
C GLY A 138 -2.62 -13.47 -8.79
N GLY A 139 -1.30 -13.33 -8.71
CA GLY A 139 -0.42 -14.14 -7.88
C GLY A 139 0.67 -13.38 -7.12
N TRP A 140 0.62 -12.04 -7.06
CA TRP A 140 1.74 -11.24 -6.53
C TRP A 140 1.93 -11.38 -5.02
N VAL A 141 0.88 -11.70 -4.26
CA VAL A 141 0.98 -11.91 -2.81
C VAL A 141 1.98 -13.03 -2.50
N ASN A 142 2.10 -14.02 -3.40
CA ASN A 142 3.10 -15.07 -3.27
C ASN A 142 4.54 -14.53 -3.38
N ARG A 143 4.77 -13.52 -4.22
CA ARG A 143 6.07 -12.85 -4.36
C ARG A 143 6.42 -12.01 -3.14
N ALA A 144 5.42 -11.38 -2.52
CA ALA A 144 5.59 -10.69 -1.26
C ALA A 144 5.97 -11.65 -0.13
N LEU A 145 5.30 -12.81 -0.04
CA LEU A 145 5.57 -13.85 0.97
C LEU A 145 6.90 -14.59 0.76
N GLU A 146 7.54 -14.47 -0.41
CA GLU A 146 8.90 -14.96 -0.64
C GLU A 146 9.96 -14.08 0.06
N LEU A 147 9.62 -12.86 0.46
CA LEU A 147 10.53 -11.95 1.16
C LEU A 147 10.64 -12.33 2.65
N PRO A 148 11.84 -12.56 3.19
CA PRO A 148 12.02 -13.12 4.53
C PRO A 148 11.56 -12.20 5.67
N HIS A 149 11.49 -10.89 5.43
CA HIS A 149 10.99 -9.90 6.38
C HIS A 149 9.45 -9.77 6.37
N VAL A 150 8.76 -10.25 5.33
CA VAL A 150 7.30 -10.28 5.29
C VAL A 150 6.81 -11.49 6.08
N ARG A 151 6.33 -11.27 7.31
CA ARG A 151 5.96 -12.35 8.24
C ARG A 151 4.64 -13.02 7.87
N SER A 152 3.69 -12.22 7.42
CA SER A 152 2.39 -12.69 6.96
C SER A 152 1.72 -11.62 6.12
N ALA A 153 0.76 -12.05 5.30
CA ALA A 153 -0.12 -11.18 4.53
C ALA A 153 -1.59 -11.44 4.92
N THR A 154 -2.39 -10.39 4.98
CA THR A 154 -3.86 -10.51 5.07
C THR A 154 -4.50 -9.67 3.98
N VAL A 155 -5.49 -10.23 3.30
CA VAL A 155 -6.28 -9.52 2.29
C VAL A 155 -7.69 -9.28 2.81
N TRP A 156 -8.15 -8.04 2.76
CA TRP A 156 -9.45 -7.62 3.23
C TRP A 156 -10.28 -7.07 2.08
N GLY A 157 -11.53 -7.54 1.98
CA GLY A 157 -12.49 -7.03 1.01
C GLY A 157 -12.77 -7.96 -0.15
N CYS A 158 -12.27 -9.20 -0.10
CA CYS A 158 -12.39 -10.12 -1.21
C CYS A 158 -13.87 -10.44 -1.53
N GLY A 159 -14.25 -10.28 -2.79
CA GLY A 159 -15.65 -10.27 -3.21
C GLY A 159 -15.91 -11.00 -4.53
N ASN A 160 -14.93 -11.71 -5.06
CA ASN A 160 -14.88 -12.08 -6.48
C ASN A 160 -14.98 -13.59 -6.75
N PHE A 161 -14.72 -13.98 -8.01
CA PHE A 161 -14.93 -15.33 -8.51
C PHE A 161 -13.85 -16.33 -8.09
N GLU A 162 -12.68 -15.90 -7.62
CA GLU A 162 -11.51 -16.74 -7.33
C GLU A 162 -11.78 -17.74 -6.19
N PHE A 163 -12.79 -17.48 -5.36
CA PHE A 163 -13.24 -18.37 -4.29
C PHE A 163 -14.07 -19.56 -4.80
N ASN A 164 -14.55 -19.47 -6.05
CA ASN A 164 -15.33 -20.52 -6.70
C ASN A 164 -14.43 -21.59 -7.30
N TRP A 165 -15.01 -22.76 -7.53
CA TRP A 165 -14.35 -23.80 -8.31
C TRP A 165 -14.40 -23.42 -9.80
N PRO A 166 -13.33 -23.63 -10.59
CA PRO A 166 -12.07 -24.28 -10.23
C PRO A 166 -10.98 -23.35 -9.67
N HIS A 167 -11.13 -22.03 -9.75
CA HIS A 167 -10.08 -21.04 -9.43
C HIS A 167 -9.46 -21.21 -8.04
N ARG A 168 -10.26 -21.56 -7.03
CA ARG A 168 -9.82 -21.86 -5.66
C ARG A 168 -8.68 -22.89 -5.58
N TRP A 169 -8.62 -23.86 -6.49
CA TRP A 169 -7.59 -24.90 -6.48
C TRP A 169 -6.17 -24.34 -6.71
N PHE A 170 -6.09 -23.15 -7.27
CA PHE A 170 -4.83 -22.47 -7.58
C PHE A 170 -4.43 -21.47 -6.50
N ALA A 171 -5.18 -21.39 -5.39
CA ALA A 171 -4.78 -20.62 -4.23
C ALA A 171 -3.49 -21.20 -3.60
N ASN A 172 -2.71 -20.34 -2.95
CA ASN A 172 -1.56 -20.78 -2.15
C ASN A 172 -2.01 -21.49 -0.85
N HIS A 173 -2.43 -22.75 -0.99
CA HIS A 173 -2.91 -23.57 0.12
C HIS A 173 -1.89 -23.79 1.22
N ARG A 174 -0.58 -23.73 0.90
CA ARG A 174 0.48 -23.82 1.92
C ARG A 174 0.48 -22.59 2.82
N ALA A 175 0.46 -21.39 2.23
CA ALA A 175 0.45 -20.14 2.99
C ALA A 175 -0.85 -19.96 3.79
N LEU A 176 -1.97 -20.38 3.22
CA LEU A 176 -3.25 -20.41 3.92
C LEU A 176 -3.24 -21.40 5.10
N GLY A 177 -2.72 -22.61 4.88
CA GLY A 177 -2.72 -23.68 5.88
C GLY A 177 -1.79 -23.41 7.06
N ASN A 178 -0.68 -22.70 6.84
CA ASN A 178 0.25 -22.32 7.92
C ASN A 178 -0.02 -20.92 8.50
N GLY A 179 -1.05 -20.21 8.03
CA GLY A 179 -1.46 -18.89 8.53
C GLY A 179 -0.56 -17.72 8.09
N THR A 180 0.37 -17.93 7.17
CA THR A 180 1.17 -16.82 6.59
C THR A 180 0.38 -16.01 5.57
N LEU A 181 -0.71 -16.55 5.03
CA LEU A 181 -1.72 -15.81 4.25
C LEU A 181 -3.10 -15.97 4.90
N ALA A 182 -3.82 -14.86 5.07
CA ALA A 182 -5.22 -14.84 5.44
C ALA A 182 -6.03 -14.00 4.46
N VAL A 183 -7.31 -14.33 4.26
CA VAL A 183 -8.24 -13.57 3.43
C VAL A 183 -9.55 -13.37 4.16
N ARG A 184 -10.17 -12.19 4.01
CA ARG A 184 -11.46 -11.82 4.59
C ARG A 184 -12.44 -11.52 3.47
N VAL A 185 -13.46 -12.36 3.36
CA VAL A 185 -14.41 -12.31 2.24
C VAL A 185 -15.72 -11.65 2.65
N TRP A 186 -16.35 -10.91 1.73
CA TRP A 186 -17.66 -10.31 1.98
C TRP A 186 -18.76 -11.36 2.05
N ARG A 187 -19.46 -11.45 3.18
CA ARG A 187 -20.64 -12.29 3.36
C ARG A 187 -21.69 -12.02 2.28
N GLU A 188 -21.84 -10.76 1.88
CA GLU A 188 -22.81 -10.24 0.92
C GLU A 188 -22.55 -10.72 -0.51
N ARG A 189 -21.32 -11.15 -0.81
CA ARG A 189 -20.92 -11.62 -2.14
C ARG A 189 -20.68 -13.12 -2.22
N MET A 190 -20.57 -13.78 -1.07
CA MET A 190 -20.16 -15.18 -1.00
C MET A 190 -21.35 -16.13 -0.80
N SER A 191 -21.38 -17.19 -1.60
CA SER A 191 -22.32 -18.30 -1.43
C SER A 191 -22.17 -18.98 -0.06
N ALA A 192 -23.21 -19.63 0.44
CA ALA A 192 -23.18 -20.33 1.73
C ALA A 192 -21.97 -21.28 1.87
N ARG A 193 -21.65 -22.02 0.82
CA ARG A 193 -20.51 -22.94 0.75
C ARG A 193 -19.16 -22.25 0.92
N VAL A 194 -19.00 -21.03 0.40
CA VAL A 194 -17.77 -20.25 0.59
C VAL A 194 -17.72 -19.70 2.02
N ARG A 195 -18.85 -19.22 2.55
CA ARG A 195 -18.95 -18.67 3.91
C ARG A 195 -18.62 -19.69 5.01
N GLU A 196 -18.86 -20.97 4.78
CA GLU A 196 -18.50 -22.04 5.72
C GLU A 196 -16.99 -22.32 5.78
N ARG A 197 -16.27 -21.98 4.71
CA ARG A 197 -14.86 -22.36 4.53
C ARG A 197 -13.88 -21.21 4.75
N TRP A 198 -14.35 -19.97 4.68
CA TRP A 198 -13.52 -18.78 4.72
C TRP A 198 -13.97 -17.82 5.81
N PRO A 199 -13.05 -17.12 6.47
CA PRO A 199 -13.41 -16.08 7.42
C PRO A 199 -14.17 -14.94 6.72
N VAL A 200 -15.39 -14.67 7.19
CA VAL A 200 -16.29 -13.69 6.58
C VAL A 200 -16.32 -12.36 7.33
N ILE A 201 -16.32 -11.27 6.58
CA ILE A 201 -16.67 -9.92 7.02
C ILE A 201 -18.06 -9.55 6.49
N SER A 202 -18.72 -8.58 7.11
CA SER A 202 -19.98 -7.99 6.63
C SER A 202 -19.92 -6.48 6.74
N ARG A 203 -20.71 -5.75 5.94
CA ARG A 203 -20.66 -4.28 5.90
C ARG A 203 -20.85 -3.64 7.27
N ASP A 204 -21.69 -4.23 8.10
CA ASP A 204 -21.98 -3.72 9.45
C ASP A 204 -21.00 -4.23 10.52
N GLY A 205 -20.22 -5.28 10.23
CA GLY A 205 -19.42 -6.00 11.23
C GLY A 205 -17.91 -5.97 11.00
N TRP A 206 -17.45 -5.54 9.81
CA TRP A 206 -16.04 -5.62 9.45
C TRP A 206 -15.15 -4.78 10.39
N ARG A 207 -15.62 -3.61 10.85
CA ARG A 207 -14.87 -2.71 11.75
C ARG A 207 -14.47 -3.39 13.06
N VAL A 208 -15.39 -4.13 13.68
CA VAL A 208 -15.13 -4.86 14.93
C VAL A 208 -14.08 -5.94 14.70
N GLN A 209 -14.25 -6.75 13.66
CA GLN A 209 -13.31 -7.81 13.32
C GLN A 209 -11.93 -7.25 12.93
N PHE A 210 -11.90 -6.10 12.25
CA PHE A 210 -10.68 -5.42 11.87
C PHE A 210 -9.97 -4.82 13.09
N ALA A 211 -10.70 -4.27 14.07
CA ALA A 211 -10.12 -3.80 15.33
C ALA A 211 -9.50 -4.95 16.15
N GLU A 212 -10.16 -6.11 16.23
CA GLU A 212 -9.61 -7.32 16.87
C GLU A 212 -8.34 -7.82 16.16
N PHE A 213 -8.30 -7.69 14.82
CA PHE A 213 -7.11 -7.99 14.04
C PHE A 213 -5.99 -6.97 14.32
N ALA A 214 -6.28 -5.67 14.26
CA ALA A 214 -5.33 -4.59 14.47
C ALA A 214 -4.70 -4.63 15.87
N ALA A 215 -5.46 -5.00 16.90
CA ALA A 215 -4.93 -5.17 18.26
C ALA A 215 -3.79 -6.21 18.33
N LYS A 216 -3.81 -7.23 17.48
CA LYS A 216 -2.73 -8.26 17.40
C LYS A 216 -1.48 -7.75 16.67
N LEU A 217 -1.55 -6.55 16.10
CA LEU A 217 -0.45 -5.87 15.40
C LEU A 217 0.19 -4.76 16.25
N CYS A 218 -0.24 -4.57 17.50
CA CYS A 218 0.38 -3.60 18.41
C CYS A 218 1.90 -3.82 18.50
N GLY A 219 2.68 -2.75 18.27
CA GLY A 219 4.14 -2.76 18.27
C GLY A 219 4.79 -3.42 17.04
N LYS A 220 4.02 -3.76 16.00
CA LYS A 220 4.54 -4.35 14.76
C LYS A 220 4.56 -3.33 13.63
N ASN A 221 5.54 -3.48 12.74
CA ASN A 221 5.57 -2.78 11.47
C ASN A 221 4.51 -3.37 10.52
N VAL A 222 3.79 -2.48 9.84
CA VAL A 222 2.74 -2.81 8.88
C VAL A 222 3.02 -2.09 7.57
N TYR A 223 2.91 -2.82 6.47
CA TYR A 223 2.83 -2.25 5.13
C TYR A 223 1.39 -2.38 4.64
N VAL A 224 0.80 -1.29 4.14
CA VAL A 224 -0.58 -1.30 3.64
C VAL A 224 -0.62 -1.05 2.13
N THR A 225 -1.22 -1.96 1.37
CA THR A 225 -1.52 -1.74 -0.06
C THR A 225 -3.03 -1.60 -0.25
N ILE A 226 -3.43 -0.70 -1.13
CA ILE A 226 -4.83 -0.42 -1.48
C ILE A 226 -4.95 -0.50 -3.00
N ASP A 227 -5.52 -1.60 -3.52
CA ASP A 227 -6.10 -1.56 -4.86
C ASP A 227 -7.49 -0.92 -4.74
N THR A 228 -7.72 0.17 -5.46
CA THR A 228 -9.02 0.86 -5.42
C THR A 228 -10.19 0.01 -5.91
N ASP A 229 -9.95 -1.15 -6.54
CA ASP A 229 -11.03 -2.08 -6.85
C ASP A 229 -11.70 -2.68 -5.59
N CYS A 230 -11.08 -2.55 -4.40
CA CYS A 230 -11.73 -2.90 -3.14
C CYS A 230 -12.93 -1.99 -2.81
N LEU A 231 -12.98 -0.81 -3.44
CA LEU A 231 -14.00 0.20 -3.23
C LEU A 231 -15.28 -0.12 -4.01
N ARG A 232 -16.40 0.48 -3.61
CA ARG A 232 -17.68 0.37 -4.34
C ARG A 232 -17.67 1.26 -5.59
N LEU A 233 -18.64 1.01 -6.49
CA LEU A 233 -18.82 1.73 -7.77
C LEU A 233 -18.91 3.26 -7.67
N GLY A 234 -19.35 3.82 -6.53
CA GLY A 234 -19.43 5.27 -6.32
C GLY A 234 -18.09 5.93 -5.95
N ASP A 235 -17.13 5.13 -5.52
CA ASP A 235 -15.89 5.59 -4.88
C ASP A 235 -14.66 5.23 -5.72
N ALA A 236 -14.78 4.32 -6.68
CA ALA A 236 -13.73 4.11 -7.67
C ALA A 236 -14.31 3.82 -9.05
N VAL A 237 -13.48 4.03 -10.06
CA VAL A 237 -13.63 3.45 -11.40
C VAL A 237 -12.31 2.77 -11.73
N THR A 238 -12.33 1.46 -11.95
CA THR A 238 -11.14 0.63 -12.18
C THR A 238 -11.26 -0.18 -13.48
N ASN A 239 -10.20 -0.92 -13.82
CA ASN A 239 -10.22 -1.90 -14.91
C ASN A 239 -10.79 -3.27 -14.49
N TRP A 240 -11.15 -3.43 -13.20
CA TRP A 240 -11.59 -4.67 -12.56
C TRP A 240 -12.98 -4.50 -11.95
N GLU A 241 -13.54 -5.58 -11.40
CA GLU A 241 -14.81 -5.51 -10.67
C GLU A 241 -14.65 -4.77 -9.34
N GLN A 242 -15.65 -3.98 -8.98
CA GLN A 242 -15.64 -3.21 -7.74
C GLN A 242 -15.99 -4.07 -6.53
N GLY A 243 -15.40 -3.76 -5.39
CA GLY A 243 -15.65 -4.31 -4.07
C GLY A 243 -16.82 -3.62 -3.37
N LEU A 244 -16.75 -3.52 -2.03
CA LEU A 244 -17.84 -3.00 -1.20
C LEU A 244 -17.41 -1.94 -0.18
N PHE A 245 -16.12 -1.71 0.01
CA PHE A 245 -15.66 -0.65 0.91
C PHE A 245 -16.01 0.74 0.35
N THR A 246 -16.19 1.71 1.22
CA THR A 246 -16.07 3.12 0.86
C THR A 246 -14.64 3.62 1.08
N ALA A 247 -14.28 4.78 0.52
CA ALA A 247 -12.97 5.39 0.81
C ALA A 247 -12.83 5.69 2.32
N GLU A 248 -13.92 6.09 2.98
CA GLU A 248 -13.97 6.32 4.43
C GLU A 248 -13.83 5.03 5.24
N ASP A 249 -14.35 3.89 4.76
CA ASP A 249 -14.12 2.60 5.41
C ASP A 249 -12.61 2.29 5.47
N ILE A 250 -11.89 2.49 4.36
CA ILE A 250 -10.44 2.26 4.33
C ILE A 250 -9.70 3.26 5.22
N ALA A 251 -10.10 4.54 5.20
CA ALA A 251 -9.52 5.55 6.10
C ALA A 251 -9.74 5.21 7.59
N ASP A 252 -10.94 4.72 7.95
CA ASP A 252 -11.24 4.21 9.29
C ASP A 252 -10.35 3.01 9.63
N ALA A 253 -10.14 2.07 8.70
CA ALA A 253 -9.27 0.92 8.91
C ALA A 253 -7.82 1.35 9.18
N LEU A 254 -7.29 2.30 8.40
CA LEU A 254 -5.96 2.88 8.59
C LEU A 254 -5.84 3.58 9.96
N LYS A 255 -6.89 4.27 10.39
CA LYS A 255 -6.98 4.86 11.74
C LYS A 255 -6.96 3.77 12.81
N ILE A 256 -7.76 2.72 12.65
CA ILE A 256 -7.82 1.58 13.58
C ILE A 256 -6.44 0.93 13.74
N LEU A 257 -5.70 0.70 12.65
CA LEU A 257 -4.33 0.18 12.70
C LEU A 257 -3.42 1.05 13.59
N ARG A 258 -3.39 2.36 13.34
CA ARG A 258 -2.55 3.29 14.12
C ARG A 258 -2.97 3.37 15.58
N THR A 259 -4.26 3.52 15.85
CA THR A 259 -4.77 3.60 17.23
C THR A 259 -4.63 2.28 17.99
N GLY A 260 -4.59 1.15 17.28
CA GLY A 260 -4.28 -0.17 17.83
C GLY A 260 -2.80 -0.39 18.12
N GLY A 261 -1.95 0.60 17.86
CA GLY A 261 -0.52 0.57 18.17
C GLY A 261 0.35 -0.06 17.08
N ALA A 262 -0.17 -0.32 15.89
CA ALA A 262 0.64 -0.75 14.76
C ALA A 262 1.37 0.45 14.11
N GLU A 263 2.60 0.24 13.66
CA GLU A 263 3.37 1.25 12.94
C GLU A 263 3.23 1.04 11.44
N ILE A 264 2.54 1.95 10.74
CA ILE A 264 2.47 1.93 9.28
C ILE A 264 3.78 2.49 8.73
N VAL A 265 4.72 1.61 8.38
CA VAL A 265 6.07 1.97 7.93
C VAL A 265 6.13 2.30 6.45
N GLY A 266 5.09 1.95 5.70
CA GLY A 266 4.95 2.25 4.28
C GLY A 266 3.63 1.75 3.72
N GLY A 267 3.36 2.09 2.47
CA GLY A 267 2.18 1.62 1.79
C GLY A 267 2.09 2.07 0.34
N ASP A 268 1.06 1.61 -0.36
CA ASP A 268 0.85 1.96 -1.74
C ASP A 268 -0.64 2.04 -2.11
N VAL A 269 -0.92 2.83 -3.14
CA VAL A 269 -2.25 2.96 -3.74
C VAL A 269 -2.13 2.79 -5.26
N CYS A 270 -2.92 1.87 -5.82
CA CYS A 270 -3.12 1.70 -7.26
C CYS A 270 -4.59 1.46 -7.55
N GLY A 271 -4.94 1.20 -8.82
CA GLY A 271 -6.27 0.70 -9.16
C GLY A 271 -7.11 1.63 -10.04
N ALA A 272 -6.76 2.92 -10.10
CA ALA A 272 -7.52 3.87 -10.92
C ALA A 272 -7.57 3.44 -12.39
N TRP A 273 -8.72 3.63 -13.02
CA TRP A 273 -8.90 3.28 -14.41
C TRP A 273 -7.91 4.00 -15.31
N SER A 274 -7.31 3.24 -16.22
CA SER A 274 -6.58 3.76 -17.37
C SER A 274 -6.91 2.96 -18.62
N GLN A 275 -6.64 3.54 -19.79
CA GLN A 275 -6.80 2.83 -21.04
C GLN A 275 -5.77 1.69 -21.15
N PRO A 276 -6.21 0.45 -21.43
CA PRO A 276 -5.34 -0.70 -21.57
C PRO A 276 -4.34 -0.64 -22.73
N GLU A 277 -3.04 -0.72 -22.41
CA GLU A 277 -1.97 -0.85 -23.38
C GLU A 277 -0.97 -1.94 -22.96
N TYR A 278 -0.56 -2.77 -23.93
CA TYR A 278 0.28 -3.95 -23.68
C TYR A 278 1.38 -4.06 -24.73
N ALA A 279 2.60 -4.33 -24.28
CA ALA A 279 3.73 -4.55 -25.17
C ALA A 279 3.74 -5.95 -25.80
N ARG A 280 3.11 -6.94 -25.15
CA ARG A 280 3.18 -8.35 -25.58
C ARG A 280 1.80 -8.94 -25.83
N TRP A 281 1.68 -9.71 -26.91
CA TRP A 281 0.41 -10.36 -27.27
C TRP A 281 -0.06 -11.37 -26.21
N LYS A 282 0.85 -12.14 -25.59
CA LYS A 282 0.49 -13.13 -24.54
C LYS A 282 -0.10 -12.46 -23.30
N GLN A 283 0.48 -11.31 -22.93
CA GLN A 283 0.01 -10.47 -21.82
C GLN A 283 -1.38 -9.92 -22.13
N LYS A 284 -1.58 -9.35 -23.34
CA LYS A 284 -2.89 -8.90 -23.82
C LYS A 284 -3.93 -10.03 -23.82
N PHE A 285 -3.56 -11.22 -24.30
CA PHE A 285 -4.46 -12.37 -24.36
C PHE A 285 -4.90 -12.81 -22.96
N ALA A 286 -3.95 -13.01 -22.04
CA ALA A 286 -4.25 -13.40 -20.66
C ALA A 286 -5.11 -12.36 -19.94
N ALA A 287 -4.73 -11.08 -20.04
CA ALA A 287 -5.51 -10.01 -19.42
C ALA A 287 -6.93 -9.89 -20.01
N SER A 288 -7.09 -10.09 -21.32
CA SER A 288 -8.43 -10.06 -21.95
C SER A 288 -9.33 -11.22 -21.50
N PHE A 289 -8.74 -12.33 -21.04
CA PHE A 289 -9.46 -13.49 -20.55
C PHE A 289 -9.89 -13.32 -19.08
N ASP A 290 -9.04 -12.67 -18.27
CA ASP A 290 -9.30 -12.45 -16.85
C ASP A 290 -10.21 -11.25 -16.59
N ARG A 291 -10.11 -10.20 -17.41
CA ARG A 291 -10.85 -8.96 -17.17
C ARG A 291 -12.36 -9.14 -17.26
N PRO A 292 -13.11 -8.47 -16.38
CA PRO A 292 -14.56 -8.40 -16.50
C PRO A 292 -14.97 -7.59 -17.74
N LYS A 293 -16.17 -7.90 -18.26
CA LYS A 293 -16.81 -7.08 -19.29
C LYS A 293 -17.50 -5.89 -18.61
N LEU A 294 -16.82 -4.75 -18.61
CA LEU A 294 -17.34 -3.51 -18.03
C LEU A 294 -18.09 -2.66 -19.08
N PRO A 295 -19.09 -1.86 -18.66
CA PRO A 295 -19.71 -0.88 -19.55
C PRO A 295 -18.70 0.19 -19.99
N PRO A 296 -19.00 0.97 -21.05
CA PRO A 296 -18.14 2.09 -21.45
C PRO A 296 -17.88 3.05 -20.29
N ILE A 297 -16.62 3.45 -20.14
CA ILE A 297 -16.15 4.33 -19.07
C ILE A 297 -15.88 5.71 -19.66
N ASP A 298 -16.38 6.75 -19.01
CA ASP A 298 -16.00 8.14 -19.26
C ASP A 298 -14.68 8.43 -18.51
N PRO A 299 -13.56 8.66 -19.22
CA PRO A 299 -12.26 8.90 -18.59
C PRO A 299 -12.22 10.13 -17.67
N ALA A 300 -12.96 11.19 -18.00
CA ALA A 300 -12.95 12.41 -17.19
C ALA A 300 -13.68 12.17 -15.86
N LYS A 301 -14.85 11.54 -15.92
CA LYS A 301 -15.62 11.15 -14.74
C LYS A 301 -14.87 10.12 -13.88
N ALA A 302 -14.20 9.16 -14.50
CA ALA A 302 -13.37 8.18 -13.80
C ALA A 302 -12.26 8.87 -13.00
N ARG A 303 -11.53 9.81 -13.62
CA ARG A 303 -10.50 10.61 -12.93
C ARG A 303 -11.07 11.42 -11.77
N GLU A 304 -12.22 12.05 -11.94
CA GLU A 304 -12.87 12.82 -10.86
C GLU A 304 -13.23 11.94 -9.66
N ILE A 305 -13.87 10.79 -9.90
CA ILE A 305 -14.25 9.85 -8.84
C ILE A 305 -13.01 9.34 -8.10
N ASN A 306 -12.00 8.87 -8.85
CA ASN A 306 -10.78 8.31 -8.25
C ASN A 306 -9.99 9.38 -7.49
N ALA A 307 -9.93 10.63 -7.99
CA ALA A 307 -9.27 11.73 -7.29
C ALA A 307 -9.95 12.07 -5.96
N ARG A 308 -11.29 12.05 -5.89
CA ARG A 308 -12.02 12.27 -4.63
C ARG A 308 -11.68 11.22 -3.58
N SER A 309 -11.66 9.95 -3.96
CA SER A 309 -11.33 8.87 -3.04
C SER A 309 -9.85 8.92 -2.64
N LEU A 310 -8.94 9.20 -3.57
CA LEU A 310 -7.53 9.37 -3.26
C LEU A 310 -7.29 10.51 -2.26
N ALA A 311 -8.04 11.61 -2.34
CA ALA A 311 -7.95 12.71 -1.38
C ALA A 311 -8.34 12.30 0.06
N ILE A 312 -9.11 11.22 0.22
CA ILE A 312 -9.43 10.62 1.52
C ILE A 312 -8.37 9.60 1.93
N LEU A 313 -8.02 8.69 1.00
CA LEU A 313 -7.13 7.57 1.25
C LEU A 313 -5.69 7.99 1.51
N TRP A 314 -5.18 8.94 0.72
CA TRP A 314 -3.76 9.26 0.72
C TRP A 314 -3.29 9.88 2.06
N PRO A 315 -3.93 10.94 2.59
CA PRO A 315 -3.56 11.49 3.91
C PRO A 315 -3.74 10.44 5.02
N ALA A 316 -4.83 9.65 4.94
CA ALA A 316 -5.08 8.56 5.88
C ALA A 316 -4.01 7.46 5.79
N LEU A 317 -3.36 7.23 4.65
CA LEU A 317 -2.29 6.23 4.50
C LEU A 317 -0.93 6.77 4.93
N THR A 318 -0.59 8.00 4.54
CA THR A 318 0.72 8.61 4.82
C THR A 318 0.81 9.21 6.23
N GLY A 319 -0.34 9.47 6.88
CA GLY A 319 -0.39 10.21 8.14
C GLY A 319 -0.10 11.70 7.96
N ALA A 320 -0.31 12.22 6.75
CA ALA A 320 -0.18 13.65 6.41
C ALA A 320 -1.50 14.40 6.63
#